data_AF-A0A8H6Z045-F1
#
_entry.id   AF-A0A8H6Z045-F1
#
_cell.length_a   1.000
_cell.length_b   1.000
_cell.length_c   1.000
_cell.angle_alpha   90.00
_cell.angle_beta   90.00
_cell.angle_gamma   90.00
#
_symmetry.space_group_name_H-M   'P 1'
#
loop_
_entity.id
_entity.type
_entity.pdbx_description
1 polymer ?
#
loop_
_entity_poly.entity_id
_entity_poly.type
_entity_poly.pdbx_seq_one_letter_code
_entity_poly.pdbx_strand_id
1 'polypeptide(L)'
;MFALANLIARLTVGASFIVALAAASSSNNPFNVTPFTVNLSAGIPRLKAIVQNTRLPAKALYPVGSDKGIELDVLRQLQTEWVTTFDWETQQSELNQLSHFTAVIEGQSVHFVHEKSAEPDAIPLILLHGWPGN
;
A
#
# COMPACT_ATOMS: atom_id res chain seq x y z
N MET A 1 -45.36 -8.55 53.67
CA MET A 1 -44.71 -9.64 54.43
C MET A 1 -43.46 -10.03 53.67
N PHE A 2 -42.30 -9.67 54.21
CA PHE A 2 -40.97 -9.93 53.65
C PHE A 2 -40.58 -11.41 53.81
N ALA A 3 -39.92 -11.99 52.82
CA ALA A 3 -39.03 -13.13 53.01
C ALA A 3 -37.93 -13.14 51.92
N LEU A 4 -36.67 -13.10 52.38
CA LEU A 4 -35.44 -13.28 51.60
C LEU A 4 -35.26 -14.75 51.19
N ALA A 5 -34.54 -15.00 50.09
CA ALA A 5 -33.44 -15.99 50.05
C ALA A 5 -32.62 -15.90 48.75
N ASN A 6 -31.30 -15.96 48.91
CA ASN A 6 -30.23 -15.96 47.91
C ASN A 6 -30.28 -17.11 46.90
N LEU A 7 -29.76 -16.90 45.68
CA LEU A 7 -28.84 -17.86 45.05
C LEU A 7 -27.97 -17.22 43.95
N ILE A 8 -26.66 -17.44 44.06
CA ILE A 8 -25.61 -17.11 43.10
C ILE A 8 -25.71 -18.07 41.90
N ALA A 9 -25.72 -17.54 40.67
CA ALA A 9 -25.34 -18.30 39.48
C ALA A 9 -24.38 -17.46 38.62
N ARG A 10 -23.17 -17.99 38.46
CA ARG A 10 -22.09 -17.50 37.60
C ARG A 10 -22.21 -18.14 36.20
N LEU A 11 -21.57 -17.50 35.21
CA LEU A 11 -21.25 -17.93 33.83
C LEU A 11 -22.43 -17.91 32.83
N THR A 12 -22.36 -17.19 31.71
CA THR A 12 -21.36 -17.38 30.64
C THR A 12 -21.24 -16.11 29.77
N VAL A 13 -20.01 -15.79 29.37
CA VAL A 13 -19.69 -14.77 28.35
C VAL A 13 -20.17 -15.28 27.00
N GLY A 14 -21.12 -14.56 26.41
CA GLY A 14 -21.51 -14.70 25.01
C GLY A 14 -21.29 -13.38 24.29
N ALA A 15 -20.03 -13.02 24.02
CA ALA A 15 -19.73 -11.93 23.10
C ALA A 15 -20.15 -12.38 21.70
N SER A 16 -21.38 -12.05 21.33
CA SER A 16 -21.86 -12.19 19.96
C SER A 16 -20.94 -11.34 19.08
N PHE A 17 -20.24 -11.96 18.15
CA PHE A 17 -19.60 -11.29 17.03
C PHE A 17 -20.67 -11.16 15.95
N ILE A 18 -21.30 -9.99 15.84
CA ILE A 18 -22.16 -9.69 14.70
C ILE A 18 -21.24 -9.18 13.61
N VAL A 19 -20.86 -10.06 12.68
CA VAL A 19 -20.30 -9.62 11.41
C VAL A 19 -21.47 -9.04 10.61
N ALA A 20 -21.62 -7.72 10.66
CA ALA A 20 -22.48 -7.01 9.72
C ALA A 20 -21.79 -7.03 8.36
N LEU A 21 -22.05 -8.08 7.56
CA LEU A 21 -21.74 -8.07 6.14
C LEU A 21 -22.75 -7.14 5.47
N ALA A 22 -22.42 -5.86 5.39
CA ALA A 22 -23.22 -4.88 4.67
C ALA A 22 -23.15 -5.19 3.16
N ALA A 23 -24.27 -5.72 2.68
CA ALA A 23 -24.80 -5.75 1.31
C ALA A 23 -23.80 -5.59 0.16
N ALA A 24 -23.58 -6.71 -0.54
CA ALA A 24 -23.25 -6.69 -1.95
C ALA A 24 -24.31 -5.88 -2.71
N SER A 25 -23.93 -4.69 -3.18
CA SER A 25 -24.63 -4.07 -4.31
C SER A 25 -23.86 -4.45 -5.57
N SER A 26 -24.23 -5.61 -6.12
CA SER A 26 -24.01 -5.92 -7.53
C SER A 26 -24.94 -5.01 -8.36
N SER A 27 -24.68 -3.71 -8.35
CA SER A 27 -25.09 -2.87 -9.47
C SER A 27 -24.16 -3.21 -10.63
N ASN A 28 -24.68 -3.30 -11.86
CA ASN A 28 -23.87 -3.47 -13.07
C ASN A 28 -22.75 -2.43 -13.07
N ASN A 29 -21.56 -2.79 -12.58
CA ASN A 29 -20.40 -1.93 -12.60
C ASN A 29 -19.70 -2.20 -13.94
N PRO A 30 -19.89 -1.34 -14.95
CA PRO A 30 -19.34 -1.58 -16.29
C PRO A 30 -17.81 -1.64 -16.27
N PHE A 31 -17.17 -1.17 -15.19
CA PHE A 31 -15.73 -1.07 -15.05
C PHE A 31 -15.11 -2.20 -14.21
N ASN A 32 -15.91 -3.17 -13.72
CA ASN A 32 -15.42 -4.31 -12.91
C ASN A 32 -14.41 -3.87 -11.81
N VAL A 33 -14.81 -2.92 -10.97
CA VAL A 33 -13.93 -2.38 -9.92
C VAL A 33 -13.69 -3.43 -8.84
N THR A 34 -12.43 -3.72 -8.56
CA THR A 34 -12.00 -4.68 -7.53
C THR A 34 -11.01 -4.06 -6.55
N PRO A 35 -11.07 -4.39 -5.24
CA PRO A 35 -10.03 -3.99 -4.29
C PRO A 35 -8.65 -4.50 -4.71
N PHE A 36 -7.62 -3.71 -4.43
CA PHE A 36 -6.22 -4.05 -4.71
C PHE A 36 -5.39 -3.91 -3.44
N THR A 37 -4.35 -4.73 -3.29
CA THR A 37 -3.39 -4.64 -2.20
C THR A 37 -1.99 -4.75 -2.77
N VAL A 38 -1.13 -3.78 -2.43
CA VAL A 38 0.26 -3.77 -2.83
C VAL A 38 0.98 -4.94 -2.14
N ASN A 39 1.58 -5.82 -2.93
CA ASN A 39 2.39 -6.93 -2.43
C ASN A 39 3.73 -6.97 -3.16
N LEU A 40 4.78 -6.57 -2.45
CA LEU A 40 6.15 -6.47 -2.94
C LEU A 40 6.97 -7.74 -2.67
N SER A 41 6.45 -8.68 -1.85
CA SER A 41 7.22 -9.82 -1.33
C SER A 41 7.90 -10.67 -2.42
N ALA A 42 7.24 -10.86 -3.56
CA ALA A 42 7.81 -11.60 -4.69
C ALA A 42 8.88 -10.80 -5.46
N GLY A 43 8.78 -9.47 -5.46
CA GLY A 43 9.64 -8.57 -6.23
C GLY A 43 10.93 -8.18 -5.50
N ILE A 44 10.88 -7.96 -4.18
CA ILE A 44 12.02 -7.45 -3.41
C ILE A 44 13.26 -8.35 -3.48
N PRO A 45 13.17 -9.69 -3.37
CA PRO A 45 14.36 -10.55 -3.49
C PRO A 45 15.06 -10.39 -4.84
N ARG A 46 14.29 -10.34 -5.93
CA ARG A 46 14.81 -10.11 -7.28
C ARG A 46 15.43 -8.73 -7.41
N LEU A 47 14.77 -7.69 -6.88
CA LEU A 47 15.29 -6.32 -6.88
C LEU A 47 16.65 -6.25 -6.17
N LYS A 48 16.74 -6.77 -4.94
CA LYS A 48 17.98 -6.79 -4.16
C LYS A 48 19.10 -7.52 -4.88
N ALA A 49 18.80 -8.66 -5.51
CA ALA A 49 19.78 -9.40 -6.31
C ALA A 49 20.28 -8.60 -7.52
N ILE A 50 19.41 -7.89 -8.24
CA ILE A 50 19.82 -7.04 -9.37
C ILE A 50 20.70 -5.90 -8.88
N VAL A 51 20.28 -5.18 -7.83
CA VAL A 51 21.02 -4.05 -7.26
C VAL A 51 22.39 -4.50 -6.77
N GLN A 52 22.46 -5.61 -6.02
CA GLN A 52 23.72 -6.14 -5.47
C GLN A 52 24.71 -6.61 -6.55
N ASN A 53 24.21 -7.18 -7.66
CA ASN A 53 25.07 -7.68 -8.75
C ASN A 53 25.36 -6.62 -9.83
N THR A 54 24.83 -5.41 -9.69
CA THR A 54 25.10 -4.33 -10.65
C THR A 54 26.54 -3.86 -10.53
N ARG A 55 27.31 -3.99 -11.62
CA ARG A 55 28.70 -3.54 -11.68
C ARG A 55 28.77 -2.03 -11.88
N LEU A 56 29.21 -1.33 -10.84
CA LEU A 56 29.53 0.10 -10.93
C LEU A 56 30.96 0.33 -11.47
N PRO A 57 31.24 1.50 -12.07
CA PRO A 57 32.60 1.91 -12.40
C PRO A 57 33.51 1.92 -11.17
N ALA A 58 34.80 1.59 -11.37
CA ALA A 58 35.79 1.61 -10.28
C ALA A 58 36.07 3.04 -9.78
N LYS A 59 36.01 4.02 -10.68
CA LYS A 59 36.19 5.45 -10.41
C LYS A 59 35.24 6.27 -11.27
N ALA A 60 35.00 7.52 -10.86
CA ALA A 60 34.29 8.47 -11.71
C ALA A 60 35.03 8.62 -13.05
N LEU A 61 34.28 8.59 -14.14
CA LEU A 61 34.85 8.67 -15.51
C LEU A 61 35.13 10.11 -15.95
N TYR A 62 34.49 11.08 -15.31
CA TYR A 62 34.65 12.51 -15.56
C TYR A 62 34.77 13.25 -14.23
N PRO A 63 35.41 14.43 -14.19
CA PRO A 63 35.30 15.33 -13.06
C PRO A 63 33.83 15.61 -12.79
N VAL A 64 33.33 15.17 -11.64
CA VAL A 64 31.91 15.27 -11.30
C VAL A 64 31.61 16.60 -10.65
N GLY A 65 30.53 17.22 -11.11
CA GLY A 65 29.73 18.22 -10.41
C GLY A 65 28.26 17.81 -10.55
N SER A 66 27.40 18.26 -9.64
CA SER A 66 25.98 17.92 -9.63
C SER A 66 25.23 18.33 -10.91
N ASP A 67 25.84 19.15 -11.76
CA ASP A 67 25.35 19.58 -13.07
C ASP A 67 25.55 18.52 -14.18
N LYS A 68 26.27 17.43 -13.92
CA LYS A 68 26.56 16.34 -14.88
C LYS A 68 25.87 15.02 -14.54
N GLY A 69 24.96 15.02 -13.56
CA GLY A 69 24.22 13.85 -13.12
C GLY A 69 24.62 13.38 -11.73
N ILE A 70 24.23 12.15 -11.40
CA ILE A 70 24.46 11.57 -10.07
C ILE A 70 25.93 11.19 -9.86
N GLU A 71 26.45 11.54 -8.69
CA GLU A 71 27.82 11.20 -8.31
C GLU A 71 27.94 9.70 -8.01
N LEU A 72 29.11 9.11 -8.34
CA LEU A 72 29.34 7.68 -8.16
C LEU A 72 29.22 7.24 -6.70
N ASP A 73 29.62 8.09 -5.75
CA ASP A 73 29.55 7.75 -4.33
C ASP A 73 28.10 7.80 -3.82
N VAL A 74 27.26 8.70 -4.34
CA VAL A 74 25.81 8.69 -4.07
C VAL A 74 25.17 7.42 -4.61
N LEU A 75 25.53 6.98 -5.83
CA LEU A 75 25.05 5.70 -6.38
C LEU A 75 25.44 4.50 -5.52
N ARG A 76 26.68 4.47 -5.00
CA ARG A 76 27.16 3.40 -4.11
C ARG A 76 26.39 3.40 -2.79
N GLN A 77 26.10 4.58 -2.24
CA GLN A 77 25.29 4.73 -1.04
C GLN A 77 23.87 4.20 -1.26
N LEU A 78 23.21 4.62 -2.34
CA LEU A 78 21.86 4.14 -2.70
C LEU A 78 21.83 2.62 -2.93
N GLN A 79 22.83 2.08 -3.63
CA GLN A 79 22.97 0.63 -3.83
C GLN A 79 23.06 -0.10 -2.50
N THR A 80 23.82 0.43 -1.55
CA THR A 80 23.98 -0.15 -0.21
C THR A 80 22.66 -0.07 0.55
N GLU A 81 22.06 1.12 0.62
CA GLU A 81 20.82 1.38 1.35
C GLU A 81 19.68 0.48 0.89
N TRP A 82 19.44 0.38 -0.42
CA TRP A 82 18.34 -0.44 -0.97
C TRP A 82 18.44 -1.93 -0.64
N VAL A 83 19.66 -2.44 -0.49
CA VAL A 83 19.93 -3.84 -0.18
C VAL A 83 19.86 -4.08 1.33
N THR A 84 20.41 -3.18 2.14
CA THR A 84 20.70 -3.42 3.56
C THR A 84 19.73 -2.75 4.53
N THR A 85 19.43 -1.46 4.36
CA THR A 85 18.75 -0.65 5.37
C THR A 85 17.37 -0.14 4.95
N PHE A 86 17.06 -0.13 3.65
CA PHE A 86 15.75 0.29 3.17
C PHE A 86 14.67 -0.73 3.56
N ASP A 87 13.70 -0.27 4.32
CA ASP A 87 12.61 -1.10 4.84
C ASP A 87 11.42 -1.14 3.88
N TRP A 88 11.47 -2.10 2.96
CA TRP A 88 10.42 -2.33 1.97
C TRP A 88 9.07 -2.74 2.60
N GLU A 89 9.08 -3.37 3.78
CA GLU A 89 7.86 -3.81 4.45
C GLU A 89 7.11 -2.61 5.05
N THR A 90 7.84 -1.70 5.70
CA THR A 90 7.27 -0.44 6.19
C THR A 90 6.67 0.37 5.04
N GLN A 91 7.39 0.52 3.93
CA GLN A 91 6.90 1.27 2.77
C GLN A 91 5.67 0.60 2.12
N GLN A 92 5.64 -0.73 2.02
CA GLN A 92 4.46 -1.45 1.56
C GLN A 92 3.27 -1.23 2.51
N SER A 93 3.52 -1.25 3.82
CA SER A 93 2.48 -1.03 4.82
C SER A 93 1.91 0.38 4.73
N GLU A 94 2.76 1.41 4.54
CA GLU A 94 2.33 2.79 4.37
C GLU A 94 1.46 2.98 3.13
N LEU A 95 1.85 2.39 1.99
CA LEU A 95 1.04 2.43 0.77
C LEU A 95 -0.35 1.82 1.01
N ASN A 96 -0.39 0.63 1.61
CA ASN A 96 -1.64 -0.09 1.89
C ASN A 96 -2.52 0.54 2.99
N GLN A 97 -2.13 1.68 3.58
CA GLN A 97 -3.05 2.47 4.42
C GLN A 97 -4.13 3.13 3.57
N LEU A 98 -3.89 3.29 2.26
CA LEU A 98 -4.84 3.85 1.31
C LEU A 98 -5.73 2.75 0.70
N SER A 99 -6.93 3.16 0.31
CA SER A 99 -7.94 2.33 -0.34
C SER A 99 -7.63 2.21 -1.83
N HIS A 100 -6.88 1.17 -2.20
CA HIS A 100 -6.53 0.89 -3.59
C HIS A 100 -7.57 0.03 -4.30
N PHE A 101 -7.76 0.32 -5.58
CA PHE A 101 -8.65 -0.41 -6.47
C PHE A 101 -8.02 -0.59 -7.85
N THR A 102 -8.53 -1.56 -8.58
CA THR A 102 -8.31 -1.72 -10.02
C THR A 102 -9.64 -1.76 -10.74
N ALA A 103 -9.67 -1.26 -11.98
CA ALA A 103 -10.82 -1.30 -12.87
C ALA A 103 -10.38 -1.65 -14.29
N VAL A 104 -11.29 -2.19 -15.10
CA VAL A 104 -11.07 -2.41 -16.53
C VAL A 104 -11.77 -1.30 -17.32
N ILE A 105 -10.97 -0.44 -17.96
CA ILE A 105 -11.44 0.66 -18.79
C ILE A 105 -10.88 0.43 -20.19
N GLU A 106 -11.76 0.30 -21.19
CA GLU A 106 -11.37 0.05 -22.58
C GLU A 106 -10.42 -1.17 -22.75
N GLY A 107 -10.62 -2.20 -21.92
CA GLY A 107 -9.79 -3.41 -21.93
C GLY A 107 -8.46 -3.31 -21.16
N GLN A 108 -8.12 -2.14 -20.63
CA GLN A 108 -6.92 -1.92 -19.84
C GLN A 108 -7.22 -1.98 -18.34
N SER A 109 -6.38 -2.68 -17.57
CA SER A 109 -6.40 -2.60 -16.11
C SER A 109 -5.81 -1.27 -15.66
N VAL A 110 -6.59 -0.49 -14.92
CA VAL A 110 -6.23 0.82 -14.38
C VAL A 110 -6.26 0.75 -12.85
N HIS A 111 -5.14 1.08 -12.21
CA HIS A 111 -5.03 1.20 -10.75
C HIS A 111 -5.34 2.63 -10.32
N PHE A 112 -6.00 2.77 -9.17
CA PHE A 112 -6.25 4.06 -8.54
C PHE A 112 -6.41 3.92 -7.02
N VAL A 113 -6.24 5.03 -6.32
CA VAL A 113 -6.64 5.21 -4.91
C VAL A 113 -7.94 5.97 -4.89
N HIS A 114 -8.87 5.56 -4.03
CA HIS A 114 -10.13 6.28 -3.82
C HIS A 114 -10.47 6.35 -2.33
N GLU A 115 -10.26 7.52 -1.75
CA GLU A 115 -10.65 7.84 -0.37
C GLU A 115 -11.99 8.56 -0.38
N LYS A 116 -13.01 7.94 0.20
CA LYS A 116 -14.36 8.48 0.23
C LYS A 116 -14.53 9.38 1.46
N SER A 117 -14.98 10.61 1.22
CA SER A 117 -15.41 11.49 2.31
C SER A 117 -16.61 10.89 3.06
N ALA A 118 -16.68 11.17 4.37
CA ALA A 118 -17.88 10.90 5.15
C ALA A 118 -19.03 11.85 4.79
N GLU A 119 -18.73 13.01 4.20
CA GLU A 119 -19.72 13.99 3.77
C GLU A 119 -20.43 13.52 2.49
N PRO A 120 -21.77 13.41 2.47
CA PRO A 120 -22.52 12.87 1.34
C PRO A 120 -22.46 13.75 0.08
N ASP A 121 -22.28 15.06 0.25
CA ASP A 121 -22.22 16.06 -0.83
C ASP A 121 -20.79 16.52 -1.13
N ALA A 122 -19.79 15.70 -0.74
CA ALA A 122 -18.40 16.01 -1.01
C ALA A 122 -18.15 16.15 -2.52
N ILE A 123 -17.43 17.21 -2.90
CA ILE A 123 -17.04 17.45 -4.29
C ILE A 123 -15.99 16.39 -4.68
N PRO A 124 -16.22 15.60 -5.73
CA PRO A 124 -15.24 14.62 -6.19
C PRO A 124 -14.03 15.35 -6.80
N LEU A 125 -12.83 14.97 -6.36
CA LEU A 125 -11.57 15.47 -6.90
C LEU A 125 -10.80 14.33 -7.55
N ILE A 126 -10.23 14.61 -8.71
CA ILE A 126 -9.31 13.70 -9.40
C ILE A 126 -7.92 14.32 -9.33
N LEU A 127 -6.98 13.56 -8.76
CA LEU A 127 -5.57 13.93 -8.71
C LEU A 127 -4.83 13.07 -9.75
N LEU A 128 -4.10 13.74 -10.63
CA LEU A 128 -3.34 13.10 -11.71
C LEU A 128 -1.86 13.35 -11.47
N HIS A 129 -1.07 12.28 -11.35
CA HIS A 129 0.38 12.38 -11.31
C HIS A 129 0.96 12.57 -12.71
N GLY A 130 2.23 12.94 -12.77
CA GLY A 130 3.02 13.01 -13.99
C GLY A 130 4.34 12.25 -13.84
N TRP A 131 5.18 12.32 -14.86
CA TRP A 131 6.51 11.68 -14.84
C TRP A 131 7.54 12.57 -14.11
N PRO A 132 8.49 12.01 -13.31
CA PRO A 132 8.75 10.60 -12.98
C PRO A 132 8.03 10.12 -11.70
N GLY A 133 6.95 10.79 -11.30
CA GLY A 133 6.11 10.41 -10.16
C GLY A 133 5.13 9.30 -10.49
N ASN A 134 4.27 9.00 -9.51
CA ASN A 134 3.17 8.02 -9.57
C ASN A 134 2.01 8.49 -8.70
#